data_AF-A0A6L0WK43-F1
#
_entry.id   AF-A0A6L0WK43-F1
#
_cell.length_a   1.000
_cell.length_b   1.000
_cell.length_c   1.000
_cell.angle_alpha   90.00
_cell.angle_beta   90.00
_cell.angle_gamma   90.00
#
_symmetry.space_group_name_H-M   'P 1'
#
loop_
_entity.id
_entity.type
_entity.pdbx_description
1 polymer ?
#
loop_
_entity_poly.entity_id
_entity_poly.type
_entity_poly.pdbx_seq_one_letter_code
_entity_poly.pdbx_strand_id
1 'polypeptide(L)'
;MNDDVVRFFSSTSHYRPEVLRRIVMDIDTVCNSLCISRKITTWGSTEQPKICLYGGLPVSFPMIPRGEADGEHSAASEPIPQPFLIPIQIWISHQFPAEPPFIYLAYTRTSEASHIPESVNTSVLKIVNNHPNVDFTGLCFCKELAEWKPSTSSLCFTVERLGRALEKSGRCPIYIDQRICGNSPAMDSNNNDYGSKSVTGDMLPSSCLVCYDKKDTVLVPCGHFCVCMSCAANLMECPLCRAKIMVRQRVFE
;
A
#
# COMPACT_ATOMS: atom_id res chain seq x y z
N MET A 1 -24.01 1.49 9.19
CA MET A 1 -22.63 1.60 8.67
C MET A 1 -22.43 0.77 7.40
N ASN A 2 -23.08 -0.40 7.24
CA ASN A 2 -22.99 -1.25 6.03
C ASN A 2 -24.15 -1.09 5.02
N ASP A 3 -24.96 -0.03 5.17
CA ASP A 3 -26.15 0.20 4.35
C ASP A 3 -25.81 0.49 2.89
N ASP A 4 -24.62 1.03 2.63
CA ASP A 4 -24.05 1.27 1.31
C ASP A 4 -23.80 -0.04 0.55
N VAL A 5 -23.13 -1.01 1.20
CA VAL A 5 -22.85 -2.33 0.63
C VAL A 5 -24.15 -3.10 0.39
N VAL A 6 -25.06 -3.09 1.36
CA VAL A 6 -26.37 -3.72 1.22
C VAL A 6 -27.09 -3.12 0.00
N ARG A 7 -27.24 -1.79 -0.06
CA ARG A 7 -27.91 -1.10 -1.17
C ARG A 7 -27.29 -1.40 -2.53
N PHE A 8 -25.97 -1.51 -2.60
CA PHE A 8 -25.25 -1.85 -3.82
C PHE A 8 -25.70 -3.22 -4.37
N PHE A 9 -25.75 -4.24 -3.52
CA PHE A 9 -26.16 -5.60 -3.94
C PHE A 9 -27.69 -5.81 -4.00
N SER A 10 -28.50 -5.01 -3.29
CA SER A 10 -29.97 -5.09 -3.29
C SER A 10 -30.60 -4.91 -4.66
N SER A 11 -29.92 -4.21 -5.57
CA SER A 11 -30.36 -4.01 -6.95
C SER A 11 -30.41 -5.32 -7.76
N THR A 12 -29.70 -6.35 -7.29
CA THR A 12 -29.58 -7.64 -7.96
C THR A 12 -30.56 -8.61 -7.31
N SER A 13 -31.68 -8.87 -7.99
CA SER A 13 -32.84 -9.65 -7.51
C SER A 13 -32.58 -11.12 -7.14
N HIS A 14 -31.33 -11.58 -7.13
CA HIS A 14 -30.94 -12.98 -7.00
C HIS A 14 -30.17 -13.33 -5.71
N TYR A 15 -29.79 -12.36 -4.88
CA TYR A 15 -29.03 -12.66 -3.67
C TYR A 15 -29.91 -13.14 -2.53
N ARG A 16 -29.69 -14.39 -2.11
CA ARG A 16 -30.23 -14.90 -0.85
C ARG A 16 -29.69 -14.09 0.32
N PRO A 17 -30.48 -13.83 1.39
CA PRO A 17 -30.04 -13.03 2.54
C PRO A 17 -28.74 -13.53 3.19
N GLU A 18 -28.50 -14.84 3.19
CA GLU A 18 -27.29 -15.44 3.74
C GLU A 18 -26.04 -15.05 2.94
N VAL A 19 -26.16 -14.96 1.62
CA VAL A 19 -25.06 -14.57 0.73
C VAL A 19 -24.73 -13.11 0.93
N LEU A 20 -25.75 -12.24 1.00
CA LEU A 20 -25.57 -10.82 1.25
C LEU A 20 -24.89 -10.55 2.59
N ARG A 21 -25.31 -11.24 3.65
CA ARG A 21 -24.67 -11.17 4.98
C ARG A 21 -23.19 -11.53 4.89
N ARG A 22 -22.85 -12.60 4.17
CA ARG A 22 -21.46 -13.02 3.99
C ARG A 22 -20.63 -11.97 3.23
N ILE A 23 -21.17 -11.40 2.15
CA ILE A 23 -20.48 -10.33 1.40
C ILE A 23 -20.15 -9.15 2.32
N VAL A 24 -21.14 -8.68 3.08
CA VAL A 24 -20.96 -7.57 4.02
C VAL A 24 -19.89 -7.91 5.05
N MET A 25 -19.94 -9.09 5.66
CA MET A 25 -18.94 -9.51 6.64
C MET A 25 -17.53 -9.61 6.05
N ASP A 26 -17.38 -10.15 4.84
CA ASP A 26 -16.08 -10.35 4.19
C ASP A 26 -15.44 -9.00 3.82
N ILE A 27 -16.23 -8.05 3.31
CA ILE A 27 -15.78 -6.67 3.04
C ILE A 27 -15.38 -5.97 4.33
N ASP A 28 -16.21 -6.04 5.37
CA ASP A 28 -15.94 -5.36 6.65
C ASP A 28 -14.69 -5.93 7.34
N THR A 29 -14.49 -7.25 7.26
CA THR A 29 -13.30 -7.92 7.78
C THR A 29 -12.03 -7.42 7.09
N VAL A 30 -12.05 -7.22 5.78
CA VAL A 30 -10.90 -6.68 5.02
C VAL A 30 -10.63 -5.22 5.38
N CYS A 31 -11.68 -4.39 5.47
CA CYS A 31 -11.53 -2.99 5.87
C CYS A 31 -10.90 -2.87 7.26
N ASN A 32 -11.35 -3.71 8.22
CA ASN A 32 -10.87 -3.68 9.60
C ASN A 32 -9.46 -4.27 9.75
N SER A 33 -9.15 -5.37 9.06
CA SER A 33 -7.86 -6.06 9.19
C SER A 33 -6.69 -5.28 8.57
N LEU A 34 -6.95 -4.56 7.47
CA LEU A 34 -5.93 -3.83 6.72
C LEU A 34 -6.04 -2.30 6.86
N CYS A 35 -6.95 -1.80 7.70
CA CYS A 35 -7.27 -0.38 7.82
C CYS A 35 -7.56 0.27 6.44
N ILE A 36 -8.30 -0.45 5.59
CA ILE A 36 -8.61 -0.06 4.22
C ILE A 36 -9.94 0.71 4.18
N SER A 37 -9.97 1.83 3.45
CA SER A 37 -11.20 2.60 3.22
C SER A 37 -12.02 1.99 2.10
N ARG A 38 -13.35 2.17 2.12
CA ARG A 38 -14.24 1.74 1.02
C ARG A 38 -15.03 2.89 0.43
N LYS A 39 -15.31 2.82 -0.87
CA LYS A 39 -16.18 3.77 -1.58
C LYS A 39 -16.88 3.08 -2.76
N ILE A 40 -18.14 3.44 -3.00
CA ILE A 40 -18.82 3.10 -4.27
C ILE A 40 -18.42 4.14 -5.32
N THR A 41 -17.87 3.69 -6.45
CA THR A 41 -17.40 4.56 -7.53
C THR A 41 -17.56 3.86 -8.87
N THR A 42 -17.41 4.59 -9.98
CA THR A 42 -17.49 4.04 -11.33
C THR A 42 -16.15 3.45 -11.79
N TRP A 43 -16.20 2.46 -12.67
CA TRP A 43 -15.03 1.77 -13.22
C TRP A 43 -15.07 1.73 -14.75
N GLY A 44 -13.93 2.05 -15.36
CA GLY A 44 -13.70 1.96 -16.81
C GLY A 44 -14.53 2.95 -17.64
N SER A 45 -14.42 2.85 -18.96
CA SER A 45 -15.13 3.71 -19.91
C SER A 45 -16.65 3.54 -19.89
N THR A 46 -17.14 2.39 -19.42
CA THR A 46 -18.57 2.08 -19.29
C THR A 46 -19.18 2.64 -18.00
N GLU A 47 -18.39 3.31 -17.16
CA GLU A 47 -18.78 3.92 -15.89
C GLU A 47 -19.61 3.00 -14.97
N GLN A 48 -19.28 1.70 -14.96
CA GLN A 48 -20.05 0.73 -14.19
C GLN A 48 -19.81 0.95 -12.69
N PRO A 49 -20.87 1.04 -11.86
CA PRO A 49 -20.71 1.19 -10.43
C PRO A 49 -20.09 -0.08 -9.83
N LYS A 50 -19.02 0.12 -9.04
CA LYS A 50 -18.29 -0.90 -8.29
C LYS A 50 -18.01 -0.43 -6.87
N ILE A 51 -17.85 -1.37 -5.94
CA ILE A 51 -17.26 -1.07 -4.64
C ILE A 51 -15.74 -1.12 -4.82
N CYS A 52 -15.06 -0.05 -4.44
CA CYS A 52 -13.60 0.04 -4.41
C CYS A 52 -13.15 0.10 -2.95
N LEU A 53 -12.31 -0.86 -2.55
CA LEU A 53 -11.58 -0.83 -1.28
C LEU A 53 -10.16 -0.33 -1.57
N TYR A 54 -9.71 0.71 -0.89
CA TYR A 54 -8.41 1.34 -1.12
C TYR A 54 -7.64 1.56 0.18
N GLY A 55 -6.38 1.15 0.20
CA GLY A 55 -5.47 1.37 1.32
C GLY A 55 -4.15 0.65 1.12
N GLY A 56 -3.53 0.22 2.22
CA GLY A 56 -2.19 -0.32 2.21
C GLY A 56 -2.12 -1.82 2.48
N LEU A 57 -1.38 -2.56 1.65
CA LEU A 57 -1.03 -3.95 1.86
C LEU A 57 0.34 -4.05 2.55
N PRO A 58 0.40 -4.48 3.82
CA PRO A 58 1.66 -4.69 4.50
C PRO A 58 2.39 -5.90 3.92
N VAL A 59 3.65 -5.71 3.53
CA VAL A 59 4.55 -6.76 3.03
C VAL A 59 5.98 -6.49 3.45
N SER A 60 6.81 -7.51 3.56
CA SER A 60 8.23 -7.36 3.89
C SER A 60 9.13 -7.95 2.81
N PHE A 61 10.15 -7.19 2.39
CA PHE A 61 11.13 -7.66 1.42
C PHE A 61 12.54 -7.62 2.00
N PRO A 62 13.40 -8.60 1.68
CA PRO A 62 14.81 -8.55 2.05
C PRO A 62 15.50 -7.40 1.32
N MET A 63 16.09 -6.47 2.05
CA MET A 63 16.91 -5.39 1.49
C MET A 63 18.36 -5.58 1.93
N ILE A 64 19.28 -5.45 0.97
CA ILE A 64 20.71 -5.39 1.27
C ILE A 64 21.01 -3.93 1.66
N PRO A 65 21.47 -3.66 2.90
CA PRO A 65 21.91 -2.32 3.27
C PRO A 65 23.02 -1.88 2.31
N ARG A 66 22.93 -0.67 1.75
CA ARG A 66 24.08 -0.10 1.02
C ARG A 66 25.18 0.11 2.06
N GLY A 67 26.18 -0.77 2.08
CA GLY A 67 27.42 -0.52 2.81
C GLY A 67 28.06 0.72 2.22
N GLU A 68 28.45 1.66 3.08
CA GLU A 68 29.40 2.70 2.70
C GLU A 68 30.62 1.99 2.12
N ALA A 69 31.00 2.35 0.90
CA ALA A 69 32.07 1.71 0.16
C ALA A 69 33.43 2.18 0.71
N ASP A 70 33.72 1.83 1.95
CA ASP A 70 35.03 2.03 2.55
C ASP A 70 35.71 0.68 2.75
N GLY A 71 36.69 0.42 1.89
CA GLY A 71 37.79 -0.51 2.15
C GLY A 71 37.46 -1.99 2.13
N GLU A 72 38.10 -2.70 1.20
CA GLU A 72 38.31 -4.14 1.13
C GLU A 72 38.07 -4.91 2.45
N HIS A 73 37.19 -5.92 2.36
CA HIS A 73 36.75 -6.94 3.35
C HIS A 73 35.27 -6.82 3.80
N SER A 74 34.32 -6.74 2.86
CA SER A 74 32.89 -6.85 3.21
C SER A 74 32.47 -8.31 3.37
N ALA A 75 32.27 -8.78 4.61
CA ALA A 75 31.41 -9.93 4.87
C ALA A 75 30.02 -9.64 4.28
N ALA A 76 29.43 -10.60 3.55
CA ALA A 76 28.08 -10.45 3.00
C ALA A 76 27.10 -10.14 4.14
N SER A 77 26.58 -8.91 4.20
CA SER A 77 25.58 -8.53 5.19
C SER A 77 24.30 -9.32 4.94
N GLU A 78 23.78 -9.98 5.97
CA GLU A 78 22.54 -10.73 5.85
C GLU A 78 21.38 -9.80 5.44
N PRO A 79 20.52 -10.23 4.49
CA PRO A 79 19.40 -9.41 4.06
C PRO A 79 18.40 -9.24 5.20
N ILE A 80 18.13 -7.99 5.58
CA ILE A 80 17.17 -7.66 6.64
C ILE A 80 15.79 -7.47 5.99
N PRO A 81 14.72 -8.15 6.49
CA PRO A 81 13.36 -7.88 6.04
C PRO A 81 12.94 -6.46 6.39
N GLN A 82 12.69 -5.63 5.39
CA GLN A 82 12.13 -4.29 5.59
C GLN A 82 10.62 -4.31 5.30
N PRO A 83 9.79 -3.78 6.21
CA PRO A 83 8.35 -3.68 6.00
C PRO A 83 8.02 -2.53 5.04
N PHE A 84 7.06 -2.78 4.15
CA PHE A 84 6.50 -1.85 3.19
C PHE A 84 4.98 -1.89 3.29
N LEU A 85 4.35 -0.76 3.01
CA LEU A 85 2.91 -0.66 2.84
C LEU A 85 2.64 -0.38 1.35
N ILE A 86 2.30 -1.41 0.58
CA ILE A 86 2.05 -1.26 -0.85
C ILE A 86 0.62 -0.75 -1.07
N PRO A 87 0.41 0.39 -1.76
CA PRO A 87 -0.92 0.86 -2.08
C PRO A 87 -1.67 -0.15 -2.97
N ILE A 88 -2.87 -0.54 -2.57
CA ILE A 88 -3.73 -1.46 -3.34
C ILE A 88 -5.15 -0.92 -3.50
N GLN A 89 -5.79 -1.34 -4.59
CA GLN A 89 -7.22 -1.17 -4.85
C GLN A 89 -7.86 -2.54 -5.05
N ILE A 90 -8.97 -2.82 -4.38
CA ILE A 90 -9.77 -4.02 -4.53
C ILE A 90 -11.12 -3.62 -5.11
N TRP A 91 -11.42 -4.10 -6.30
CA TRP A 91 -12.62 -3.77 -7.06
C TRP A 91 -13.60 -4.93 -7.03
N ILE A 92 -14.79 -4.66 -6.52
CA ILE A 92 -15.87 -5.64 -6.33
C ILE A 92 -17.05 -5.24 -7.23
N SER A 93 -17.46 -6.17 -8.11
CA SER A 93 -18.59 -5.99 -9.01
C SER A 93 -19.91 -6.39 -8.35
N HIS A 94 -21.04 -6.06 -8.99
CA HIS A 94 -22.37 -6.53 -8.56
C HIS A 94 -22.51 -8.07 -8.61
N GLN A 95 -21.64 -8.76 -9.35
CA GLN A 95 -21.63 -10.22 -9.45
C GLN A 95 -20.82 -10.90 -8.34
N PHE A 96 -20.19 -10.15 -7.43
CA PHE A 96 -19.48 -10.75 -6.31
C PHE A 96 -20.47 -11.44 -5.35
N PRO A 97 -20.20 -12.68 -4.89
CA PRO A 97 -18.96 -13.44 -5.03
C PRO A 97 -18.94 -14.47 -6.17
N ALA A 98 -19.93 -14.47 -7.07
CA ALA A 98 -19.93 -15.34 -8.26
C ALA A 98 -18.69 -15.09 -9.14
N GLU A 99 -18.27 -13.82 -9.23
CA GLU A 99 -16.96 -13.43 -9.77
C GLU A 99 -15.98 -13.04 -8.66
N PRO A 100 -14.68 -13.36 -8.79
CA PRO A 100 -13.65 -12.87 -7.88
C PRO A 100 -13.49 -11.34 -7.97
N PRO A 101 -12.95 -10.71 -6.92
CA PRO A 101 -12.56 -9.30 -6.99
C PRO A 101 -11.37 -9.11 -7.94
N PHE A 102 -11.20 -7.90 -8.46
CA PHE A 102 -9.94 -7.50 -9.09
C PHE A 102 -9.09 -6.74 -8.09
N ILE A 103 -7.83 -7.13 -7.91
CA ILE A 103 -6.90 -6.43 -7.03
C ILE A 103 -5.84 -5.76 -7.89
N TYR A 104 -5.64 -4.47 -7.71
CA TYR A 104 -4.60 -3.69 -8.39
C TYR A 104 -3.61 -3.14 -7.38
N LEU A 105 -2.34 -3.05 -7.76
CA LEU A 105 -1.44 -2.11 -7.14
C LEU A 105 -1.82 -0.70 -7.59
N ALA A 106 -1.98 0.21 -6.64
CA ALA A 106 -2.21 1.61 -6.96
C ALA A 106 -0.86 2.29 -7.25
N TYR A 107 -0.52 2.37 -8.53
CA TYR A 107 0.56 3.19 -9.09
C TYR A 107 -0.06 3.95 -10.27
N THR A 108 0.32 5.20 -10.51
CA THR A 108 -0.28 5.90 -11.66
C THR A 108 0.52 5.66 -12.94
N ARG A 109 -0.17 5.24 -14.00
CA ARG A 109 0.19 5.61 -15.37
C ARG A 109 -0.43 6.97 -15.66
N THR A 110 0.37 8.01 -15.82
CA THR A 110 -0.10 9.23 -16.47
C THR A 110 -0.26 8.96 -17.96
N SER A 111 -1.48 8.61 -18.40
CA SER A 111 -2.04 9.11 -19.67
C SER A 111 -3.52 8.74 -19.77
N GLU A 112 -4.35 9.80 -19.71
CA GLU A 112 -5.64 9.93 -20.39
C GLU A 112 -6.78 8.96 -20.04
N ALA A 113 -7.35 9.11 -18.83
CA ALA A 113 -8.80 9.09 -18.61
C ALA A 113 -9.15 9.46 -17.15
N SER A 114 -9.71 10.66 -16.99
CA SER A 114 -10.74 11.06 -16.01
C SER A 114 -10.56 10.77 -14.50
N HIS A 115 -10.44 11.88 -13.75
CA HIS A 115 -10.87 12.13 -12.36
C HIS A 115 -10.18 11.39 -11.20
N ILE A 116 -8.93 11.80 -10.93
CA ILE A 116 -8.28 11.73 -9.61
C ILE A 116 -8.13 13.18 -9.11
N PRO A 117 -8.40 13.50 -7.83
CA PRO A 117 -8.23 14.86 -7.31
C PRO A 117 -6.79 15.38 -7.53
N GLU A 118 -6.66 16.65 -7.92
CA GLU A 118 -5.44 17.35 -8.40
C GLU A 118 -4.28 17.48 -7.38
N SER A 119 -4.22 16.68 -6.31
CA SER A 119 -3.25 16.84 -5.23
C SER A 119 -2.10 15.82 -5.19
N VAL A 120 -1.95 14.94 -6.20
CA VAL A 120 -0.94 13.87 -6.17
C VAL A 120 -0.16 13.77 -7.48
N ASN A 121 1.06 14.31 -7.50
CA ASN A 121 2.02 14.03 -8.58
C ASN A 121 2.65 12.64 -8.36
N THR A 122 2.09 11.63 -9.03
CA THR A 122 2.36 10.20 -8.83
C THR A 122 3.26 9.59 -9.92
N SER A 123 3.96 10.43 -10.69
CA SER A 123 4.91 10.07 -11.77
C SER A 123 6.18 9.32 -11.30
N VAL A 124 6.25 8.91 -10.03
CA VAL A 124 7.46 8.42 -9.36
C VAL A 124 7.41 6.90 -9.08
N LEU A 125 6.21 6.28 -9.12
CA LEU A 125 6.02 4.85 -8.86
C LEU A 125 5.84 4.08 -10.17
N LYS A 126 6.73 3.11 -10.42
CA LYS A 126 6.65 2.21 -11.57
C LYS A 126 6.51 0.78 -11.11
N ILE A 127 5.70 0.01 -11.84
CA ILE A 127 5.66 -1.43 -11.66
C ILE A 127 6.90 -2.07 -12.26
N VAL A 128 7.47 -3.02 -11.52
CA VAL A 128 8.54 -3.87 -12.02
C VAL A 128 7.97 -4.76 -13.13
N ASN A 129 8.55 -4.66 -14.32
CA ASN A 129 8.20 -5.55 -15.43
C ASN A 129 8.44 -7.02 -15.06
N ASN A 130 7.56 -7.90 -15.52
CA ASN A 130 7.66 -9.36 -15.34
C ASN A 130 7.61 -9.83 -13.87
N HIS A 131 6.87 -9.13 -13.00
CA HIS A 131 6.59 -9.64 -11.65
C HIS A 131 5.66 -10.87 -11.72
N PRO A 132 5.94 -11.97 -10.99
CA PRO A 132 5.16 -13.22 -11.11
C PRO A 132 3.70 -13.09 -10.69
N ASN A 133 3.39 -12.10 -9.86
CA ASN A 133 2.06 -11.88 -9.30
C ASN A 133 1.44 -10.55 -9.69
N VAL A 134 2.07 -9.76 -10.57
CA VAL A 134 1.56 -8.43 -10.96
C VAL A 134 1.91 -8.17 -12.41
N ASP A 135 0.94 -7.79 -13.23
CA ASP A 135 1.21 -7.39 -14.62
C ASP A 135 1.64 -5.91 -14.75
N PHE A 136 1.97 -5.49 -15.97
CA PHE A 136 2.37 -4.12 -16.27
C PHE A 136 1.26 -3.07 -16.07
N THR A 137 0.00 -3.51 -15.89
CA THR A 137 -1.14 -2.64 -15.57
C THR A 137 -1.37 -2.51 -14.07
N GLY A 138 -0.71 -3.33 -13.26
CA GLY A 138 -0.87 -3.41 -11.81
C GLY A 138 -1.90 -4.41 -11.36
N LEU A 139 -2.52 -5.14 -12.27
CA LEU A 139 -3.43 -6.22 -11.91
C LEU A 139 -2.63 -7.32 -11.20
N CYS A 140 -3.09 -7.68 -10.00
CA CYS A 140 -2.49 -8.69 -9.16
C CYS A 140 -3.06 -10.07 -9.46
N PHE A 141 -2.21 -11.09 -9.34
CA PHE A 141 -2.54 -12.49 -9.54
C PHE A 141 -2.03 -13.33 -8.37
N CYS A 142 -2.87 -14.18 -7.81
CA CYS A 142 -2.49 -15.21 -6.86
C CYS A 142 -3.35 -16.46 -7.06
N LYS A 143 -2.93 -17.57 -6.45
CA LYS A 143 -3.65 -18.85 -6.55
C LYS A 143 -5.10 -18.72 -6.08
N GLU A 144 -5.32 -17.98 -5.00
CA GLU A 144 -6.61 -17.80 -4.36
C GLU A 144 -7.60 -17.01 -5.25
N LEU A 145 -7.10 -16.09 -6.08
CA LEU A 145 -7.91 -15.41 -7.10
C LEU A 145 -8.24 -16.33 -8.28
N ALA A 146 -7.27 -17.15 -8.73
CA ALA A 146 -7.44 -18.05 -9.87
C ALA A 146 -8.37 -19.24 -9.56
N GLU A 147 -8.33 -19.75 -8.34
CA GLU A 147 -9.15 -20.87 -7.86
C GLU A 147 -10.36 -20.37 -7.04
N TRP A 148 -10.82 -19.14 -7.27
CA TRP A 148 -11.91 -18.53 -6.51
C TRP A 148 -13.20 -19.36 -6.57
N LYS A 149 -13.75 -19.65 -5.40
CA LYS A 149 -15.00 -20.40 -5.22
C LYS A 149 -16.03 -19.49 -4.57
N PRO A 150 -17.13 -19.14 -5.26
CA PRO A 150 -18.13 -18.21 -4.76
C PRO A 150 -18.69 -18.56 -3.39
N SER A 151 -18.76 -19.85 -3.04
CA SER A 151 -19.35 -20.33 -1.79
C SER A 151 -18.35 -20.48 -0.63
N THR A 152 -17.04 -20.51 -0.89
CA THR A 152 -16.05 -20.89 0.14
C THR A 152 -14.83 -19.98 0.21
N SER A 153 -14.52 -19.23 -0.85
CA SER A 153 -13.42 -18.28 -0.82
C SER A 153 -13.74 -17.09 0.09
N SER A 154 -12.72 -16.58 0.76
CA SER A 154 -12.77 -15.34 1.55
C SER A 154 -11.87 -14.30 0.93
N LEU A 155 -12.38 -13.07 0.87
CA LEU A 155 -11.66 -11.89 0.42
C LEU A 155 -10.46 -11.60 1.32
N CYS A 156 -10.65 -11.61 2.65
CA CYS A 156 -9.57 -11.37 3.61
C CYS A 156 -8.41 -12.35 3.42
N PHE A 157 -8.72 -13.64 3.40
CA PHE A 157 -7.73 -14.67 3.17
C PHE A 157 -7.02 -14.49 1.82
N THR A 158 -7.76 -14.13 0.77
CA THR A 158 -7.18 -13.91 -0.57
C THR A 158 -6.19 -12.74 -0.58
N VAL A 159 -6.50 -11.64 0.10
CA VAL A 159 -5.62 -10.46 0.18
C VAL A 159 -4.36 -10.77 1.00
N GLU A 160 -4.50 -11.47 2.13
CA GLU A 160 -3.35 -11.93 2.93
C GLU A 160 -2.43 -12.84 2.12
N ARG A 161 -3.01 -13.77 1.35
CA ARG A 161 -2.27 -14.72 0.52
C ARG A 161 -1.60 -14.04 -0.66
N LEU A 162 -2.21 -12.98 -1.22
CA LEU A 162 -1.55 -12.10 -2.17
C LEU A 162 -0.31 -11.45 -1.56
N GLY A 163 -0.42 -10.85 -0.36
CA GLY A 163 0.73 -10.28 0.35
C GLY A 163 1.88 -11.27 0.49
N ARG A 164 1.59 -12.48 0.98
CA ARG A 164 2.59 -13.56 1.08
C ARG A 164 3.18 -13.99 -0.27
N ALA A 165 2.39 -13.98 -1.33
CA ALA A 165 2.86 -14.30 -2.68
C ALA A 165 3.83 -13.22 -3.19
N LEU A 166 3.53 -11.94 -2.93
CA LEU A 166 4.45 -10.84 -3.22
C LEU A 166 5.77 -11.03 -2.46
N GLU A 167 5.73 -11.24 -1.15
CA GLU A 167 6.93 -11.45 -0.32
C GLU A 167 7.77 -12.64 -0.79
N LYS A 168 7.13 -13.76 -1.12
CA LYS A 168 7.78 -14.98 -1.61
C LYS A 168 8.54 -14.76 -2.92
N SER A 169 8.13 -13.78 -3.74
CA SER A 169 8.86 -13.45 -4.96
C SER A 169 10.25 -12.87 -4.69
N GLY A 170 10.49 -12.35 -3.46
CA GLY A 170 11.72 -11.65 -3.08
C GLY A 170 11.93 -10.34 -3.83
N ARG A 171 10.95 -9.88 -4.61
CA ARG A 171 11.02 -8.68 -5.44
C ARG A 171 9.87 -7.76 -5.08
N CYS A 172 10.18 -6.54 -4.64
CA CYS A 172 9.14 -5.53 -4.48
C CYS A 172 8.50 -5.24 -5.86
N PRO A 173 7.17 -5.34 -6.03
CA PRO A 173 6.53 -5.15 -7.33
C PRO A 173 6.50 -3.68 -7.77
N ILE A 174 6.83 -2.76 -6.88
CA ILE A 174 6.95 -1.32 -7.16
C ILE A 174 8.39 -0.86 -6.93
N TYR A 175 8.88 0.00 -7.81
CA TYR A 175 10.16 0.70 -7.61
C TYR A 175 9.99 2.20 -7.86
N ILE A 176 10.86 2.98 -7.23
CA ILE A 176 10.91 4.43 -7.36
C ILE A 176 12.03 4.78 -8.32
N ASP A 177 11.71 5.54 -9.38
CA ASP A 177 12.71 5.99 -10.35
C ASP A 177 13.61 7.08 -9.75
N GLN A 178 14.81 6.69 -9.32
CA GLN A 178 15.83 7.57 -8.75
C GLN A 178 16.29 8.70 -9.70
N ARG A 179 15.99 8.64 -11.00
CA ARG A 179 16.37 9.70 -11.96
C ARG A 179 15.44 10.90 -11.97
N ILE A 180 14.23 10.76 -11.40
CA ILE A 180 13.24 11.84 -11.29
C ILE A 180 13.34 12.52 -9.91
N CYS A 181 13.77 11.79 -8.86
CA CYS A 181 14.21 12.37 -7.60
C CYS A 181 15.68 12.80 -7.70
N GLY A 182 15.91 13.97 -8.29
CA GLY A 182 17.21 14.57 -8.59
C GLY A 182 18.44 14.12 -7.77
N ASN A 183 19.38 13.57 -8.54
CA ASN A 183 20.84 13.56 -8.46
C ASN A 183 21.58 12.48 -7.63
N SER A 184 22.42 11.71 -8.36
CA SER A 184 23.79 11.31 -7.96
C SER A 184 24.79 12.13 -8.78
N PRO A 185 26.11 12.17 -8.50
CA PRO A 185 26.87 11.87 -7.26
C PRO A 185 27.77 13.05 -6.79
N ALA A 186 28.29 12.94 -5.56
CA ALA A 186 29.47 13.60 -4.96
C ALA A 186 29.65 15.14 -5.06
N MET A 187 29.66 15.80 -3.89
CA MET A 187 30.70 16.80 -3.52
C MET A 187 30.82 16.85 -1.98
N ASP A 188 32.04 16.63 -1.53
CA ASP A 188 32.49 16.63 -0.13
C ASP A 188 32.30 17.99 0.56
N SER A 189 31.95 17.98 1.85
CA SER A 189 32.81 18.47 2.96
C SER A 189 32.03 18.86 4.23
N ASN A 190 32.54 18.33 5.36
CA ASN A 190 32.56 18.86 6.73
C ASN A 190 31.38 18.67 7.71
N ASN A 191 31.60 17.68 8.58
CA ASN A 191 31.64 17.75 10.06
C ASN A 191 30.56 18.59 10.80
N ASN A 192 29.73 17.91 11.60
CA ASN A 192 29.93 17.91 13.06
C ASN A 192 29.11 16.82 13.78
N ASP A 193 29.86 16.09 14.59
CA ASP A 193 29.53 15.32 15.79
C ASP A 193 28.24 15.70 16.53
N TYR A 194 27.32 14.73 16.70
CA TYR A 194 26.60 14.54 17.97
C TYR A 194 25.96 13.14 18.08
N GLY A 195 26.60 12.28 18.86
CA GLY A 195 25.94 11.52 19.93
C GLY A 195 24.91 10.43 19.57
N SER A 196 25.39 9.17 19.56
CA SER A 196 24.58 7.98 19.83
C SER A 196 23.73 8.11 21.10
N LYS A 197 22.41 7.93 20.97
CA LYS A 197 21.58 7.37 22.04
C LYS A 197 20.54 6.41 21.46
N SER A 198 20.79 5.13 21.72
CA SER A 198 19.80 4.06 21.76
C SER A 198 18.64 4.43 22.69
N VAL A 199 17.40 4.34 22.20
CA VAL A 199 16.22 4.26 23.06
C VAL A 199 15.38 3.08 22.58
N THR A 200 15.65 1.93 23.19
CA THR A 200 14.64 0.88 23.38
C THR A 200 13.61 1.38 24.38
N GLY A 201 12.32 1.32 24.04
CA GLY A 201 11.25 1.58 24.99
C GLY A 201 9.94 1.97 24.31
N ASP A 202 9.05 0.99 24.15
CA ASP A 202 7.59 1.11 24.08
C ASP A 202 7.03 2.50 23.71
N MET A 203 6.76 2.74 22.43
CA MET A 203 5.94 3.88 22.00
C MET A 203 4.80 3.44 21.09
N LEU A 204 3.61 3.52 21.68
CA LEU A 204 2.25 3.41 21.19
C LEU A 204 2.06 3.14 19.68
N PRO A 205 1.34 2.08 19.29
CA PRO A 205 1.05 1.75 17.88
C PRO A 205 0.27 2.84 17.10
N SER A 206 -0.19 3.90 17.76
CA SER A 206 -1.07 4.94 17.19
C SER A 206 -0.63 6.40 17.42
N SER A 207 0.55 6.67 18.01
CA SER A 207 1.01 8.06 18.26
C SER A 207 2.11 8.53 17.30
N CYS A 208 2.18 9.85 17.11
CA CYS A 208 3.19 10.57 16.34
C CYS A 208 4.51 10.62 17.12
N LEU A 209 5.62 10.29 16.46
CA LEU A 209 6.95 10.30 17.08
C LEU A 209 7.50 11.69 17.45
N VAL A 210 6.82 12.76 17.02
CA VAL A 210 7.27 14.14 17.25
C VAL A 210 6.47 14.80 18.37
N CYS A 211 5.13 14.76 18.30
CA CYS A 211 4.27 15.42 19.28
C CYS A 211 3.46 14.45 20.18
N TYR A 212 3.54 13.14 19.94
CA TYR A 212 2.78 12.11 20.65
C TYR A 212 1.25 12.15 20.49
N ASP A 213 0.70 13.05 19.67
CA ASP A 213 -0.70 13.00 19.24
C ASP A 213 -0.97 11.82 18.30
N LYS A 214 -2.23 11.61 17.89
CA LYS A 214 -2.60 10.60 16.90
C LYS A 214 -1.86 10.81 15.57
N LYS A 215 -1.13 9.79 15.10
CA LYS A 215 -0.55 9.81 13.75
C LYS A 215 -1.64 9.56 12.69
N ASP A 216 -1.56 10.32 11.61
CA ASP A 216 -2.55 10.31 10.52
C ASP A 216 -1.87 10.47 9.16
N THR A 217 -0.54 10.42 9.07
CA THR A 217 0.19 10.75 7.84
C THR A 217 1.27 9.73 7.49
N VAL A 218 1.22 9.25 6.25
CA VAL A 218 2.24 8.41 5.61
C VAL A 218 3.24 9.30 4.89
N LEU A 219 4.53 9.06 5.16
CA LEU A 219 5.63 9.77 4.52
C LEU A 219 6.08 9.03 3.25
N VAL A 220 5.99 9.70 2.11
CA VAL A 220 6.36 9.14 0.79
C VAL A 220 7.69 9.77 0.37
N PRO A 221 8.65 8.99 -0.14
CA PRO A 221 8.47 7.66 -0.74
C PRO A 221 8.68 6.47 0.22
N CYS A 222 9.12 6.69 1.45
CA CYS A 222 9.50 5.58 2.33
C CYS A 222 8.34 4.78 2.92
N GLY A 223 7.10 5.27 2.83
CA GLY A 223 5.90 4.60 3.33
C GLY A 223 5.74 4.60 4.85
N HIS A 224 6.60 5.30 5.60
CA HIS A 224 6.54 5.27 7.07
C HIS A 224 5.34 6.07 7.61
N PHE A 225 4.48 5.38 8.36
CA PHE A 225 3.36 5.94 9.12
C PHE A 225 3.74 6.17 10.58
N CYS A 226 4.43 7.28 10.83
CA CYS A 226 5.05 7.56 12.14
C CYS A 226 4.79 8.98 12.66
N VAL A 227 4.08 9.83 11.91
CA VAL A 227 3.83 11.22 12.28
C VAL A 227 2.40 11.66 11.95
N CYS A 228 1.92 12.68 12.66
CA CYS A 228 0.71 13.41 12.29
C CYS A 228 1.02 14.43 11.19
N MET A 229 -0.02 14.98 10.54
CA MET A 229 0.12 15.89 9.40
C MET A 229 0.83 17.19 9.77
N SER A 230 0.55 17.73 10.96
CA SER A 230 1.19 18.94 11.46
C SER A 230 2.69 18.75 11.66
N CYS A 231 3.12 17.61 12.22
CA CYS A 231 4.53 17.29 12.35
C CYS A 231 5.17 16.95 11.01
N ALA A 232 4.48 16.20 10.15
CA ALA A 232 4.95 15.87 8.81
C ALA A 232 5.27 17.14 8.00
N ALA A 233 4.45 18.18 8.09
CA ALA A 233 4.64 19.45 7.37
C ALA A 233 5.99 20.14 7.69
N ASN A 234 6.51 19.95 8.90
CA ASN A 234 7.77 20.54 9.35
C ASN A 234 9.00 19.66 9.09
N LEU A 235 8.80 18.41 8.64
CA LEU A 235 9.88 17.46 8.39
C LEU A 235 10.25 17.47 6.91
N MET A 236 11.56 17.55 6.63
CA MET A 236 12.09 17.37 5.27
C MET A 236 12.48 15.93 4.98
N GLU A 237 12.74 15.15 6.03
CA GLU A 237 13.19 13.75 5.97
C GLU A 237 12.41 12.92 6.98
N CYS A 238 12.24 11.64 6.66
CA CYS A 238 11.56 10.70 7.52
C CYS A 238 12.37 10.50 8.81
N PRO A 239 11.77 10.63 10.01
CA PRO A 239 12.50 10.48 11.26
C PRO A 239 12.96 9.03 11.51
N LEU A 240 12.35 8.05 10.83
CA LEU A 240 12.71 6.63 10.97
C LEU A 240 13.85 6.20 10.04
N CYS A 241 13.82 6.63 8.77
CA CYS A 241 14.76 6.16 7.77
C CYS A 241 15.57 7.25 7.06
N ARG A 242 15.39 8.52 7.45
CA ARG A 242 16.02 9.71 6.88
C ARG A 242 15.78 9.93 5.38
N ALA A 243 14.86 9.15 4.77
CA ALA A 243 14.48 9.37 3.39
C ALA A 243 13.78 10.72 3.24
N LYS A 244 14.16 11.50 2.21
CA LYS A 244 13.55 12.79 1.89
C LYS A 244 12.03 12.64 1.70
N ILE A 245 11.25 13.42 2.45
CA ILE A 245 9.79 13.44 2.39
C ILE A 245 9.38 14.25 1.17
N MET A 246 8.87 13.56 0.17
CA MET A 246 8.33 14.16 -1.05
C MET A 246 6.84 14.44 -0.91
N VAL A 247 6.08 13.47 -0.38
CA VAL A 247 4.62 13.59 -0.21
C VAL A 247 4.22 13.17 1.20
N ARG A 248 3.19 13.84 1.74
CA ARG A 248 2.62 13.62 3.07
C ARG A 248 1.17 13.20 2.87
N GLN A 249 0.92 11.90 2.82
CA GLN A 249 -0.40 11.37 2.53
C GLN A 249 -1.17 11.19 3.83
N ARG A 250 -2.25 11.96 4.01
CA ARG A 250 -3.14 11.79 5.16
C ARG A 250 -3.98 10.52 5.02
N VAL A 251 -4.09 9.77 6.09
CA VAL A 251 -4.98 8.62 6.27
C VAL A 251 -6.14 9.10 7.11
N PHE A 252 -7.35 8.99 6.55
CA PHE A 252 -8.58 9.36 7.25
C PHE A 252 -9.17 8.09 7.88
N GLU A 253 -9.51 8.16 9.16
CA GLU A 253 -10.32 7.15 9.87
C GLU A 253 -11.81 7.45 9.73
#